data_AF-A0A7J9VK88-F1
#
_entry.id   AF-A0A7J9VK88-F1
#
_cell.length_a   1.000
_cell.length_b   1.000
_cell.length_c   1.000
_cell.angle_alpha   90.00
_cell.angle_beta   90.00
_cell.angle_gamma   90.00
#
_symmetry.space_group_name_H-M   'P 1'
#
loop_
_entity.id
_entity.type
_entity.pdbx_description
1 polymer ?
#
loop_
_entity_poly.entity_id
_entity_poly.type
_entity_poly.pdbx_seq_one_letter_code
_entity_poly.pdbx_strand_id
1 'polypeptide(L)'
;MCASREQGRSRRALTSLLAGLVVVSVFVTSCGKSGNTADEAGKANFRRPVDMIAPFGAGGGADQVARAVASAMEPELGVDVPVVNVEGATGSTGMTKMLASRPGDAMAILIQDTLATVPAGSASFSMDEVRAVCRLQSMPSALFVRKGAYDDWQDLAADAKSKPGELKVGTVGRDSVDDIALAALAKEHGTKFRAVPYSTPNERYASLLGGS
;
A
#
# COMPACT_ATOMS: atom_id res chain seq x y z
N MET A 1 52.43 36.77 -25.51
CA MET A 1 51.29 37.66 -25.82
C MET A 1 50.69 38.08 -24.49
N CYS A 2 51.16 39.23 -23.98
CA CYS A 2 50.38 40.48 -23.84
C CYS A 2 49.24 40.33 -22.81
N ALA A 3 49.36 40.90 -21.60
CA ALA A 3 49.19 42.34 -21.29
C ALA A 3 47.75 42.79 -21.64
N SER A 4 46.98 43.54 -20.85
CA SER A 4 47.14 44.30 -19.61
C SER A 4 45.82 45.06 -19.43
N ARG A 5 45.65 45.76 -18.28
CA ARG A 5 44.78 46.93 -18.03
C ARG A 5 43.32 46.64 -17.63
N GLU A 6 42.70 47.37 -16.70
CA GLU A 6 43.11 48.48 -15.82
C GLU A 6 42.02 48.64 -14.74
N GLN A 7 42.45 49.01 -13.52
CA GLN A 7 41.94 50.08 -12.65
C GLN A 7 40.43 50.42 -12.71
N GLY A 8 39.65 50.49 -11.62
CA GLY A 8 39.95 50.96 -10.28
C GLY A 8 39.12 52.23 -10.00
N ARG A 9 38.34 52.26 -8.90
CA ARG A 9 38.08 53.52 -8.18
C ARG A 9 37.60 53.31 -6.74
N SER A 10 38.51 53.60 -5.84
CA SER A 10 38.35 53.88 -4.41
C SER A 10 37.50 55.13 -4.16
N ARG A 11 36.79 55.14 -3.01
CA ARG A 11 36.32 56.30 -2.22
C ARG A 11 35.52 55.72 -1.02
N ARG A 12 35.76 55.96 0.27
CA ARG A 12 36.58 56.92 1.03
C ARG A 12 36.85 56.31 2.41
N ALA A 13 38.05 56.58 2.94
CA ALA A 13 38.41 56.41 4.34
C ALA A 13 37.66 57.42 5.23
N LEU A 14 37.47 57.09 6.52
CA LEU A 14 37.76 57.97 7.66
C LEU A 14 37.57 57.19 8.99
N THR A 15 38.70 56.89 9.65
CA THR A 15 39.02 57.19 11.07
C THR A 15 37.96 56.85 12.14
N SER A 16 38.26 56.08 13.20
CA SER A 16 39.25 56.44 14.23
C SER A 16 39.57 55.26 15.16
N LEU A 17 40.85 55.12 15.52
CA LEU A 17 41.32 54.33 16.66
C LEU A 17 40.79 54.91 17.99
N LEU A 18 40.54 54.04 18.98
CA LEU A 18 41.01 54.22 20.35
C LEU A 18 40.96 52.89 21.11
N ALA A 19 42.14 52.43 21.52
CA ALA A 19 42.36 51.34 22.45
C ALA A 19 41.99 51.78 23.88
N GLY A 20 41.47 50.87 24.70
CA GLY A 20 41.30 51.16 26.12
C GLY A 20 40.53 50.11 26.93
N LEU A 21 41.30 49.31 27.68
CA LEU A 21 40.94 48.64 28.93
C LEU A 21 39.96 47.45 28.91
N VAL A 22 40.59 46.28 29.04
CA VAL A 22 40.09 45.07 29.67
C VAL A 22 39.48 45.39 31.04
N VAL A 23 38.19 45.13 31.21
CA VAL A 23 37.60 44.84 32.52
C VAL A 23 37.06 43.41 32.46
N VAL A 24 37.76 42.53 33.18
CA VAL A 24 37.36 41.15 33.44
C VAL A 24 36.14 41.18 34.35
N SER A 25 34.95 41.02 33.77
CA SER A 25 33.75 40.67 34.52
C SER A 25 33.55 39.16 34.44
N VAL A 26 33.94 38.48 35.51
CA VAL A 26 33.61 37.08 35.79
C VAL A 26 32.09 36.99 35.97
N PHE A 27 31.38 36.59 34.92
CA PHE A 27 30.01 36.07 35.06
C PHE A 27 30.06 34.55 35.15
N VAL A 28 29.80 34.09 36.36
CA VAL A 28 29.62 32.70 36.77
C VAL A 28 28.37 32.13 36.10
N THR A 29 28.55 30.98 35.46
CA THR A 29 27.57 29.91 35.26
C THR A 29 26.29 30.22 34.48
N SER A 30 26.31 29.83 33.21
CA SER A 30 25.28 28.90 32.73
C SER A 30 25.96 27.89 31.84
N CYS A 31 25.96 26.62 32.25
CA CYS A 31 26.05 25.51 31.30
C CYS A 31 24.82 25.61 30.39
N GLY A 32 24.90 26.50 29.40
CA GLY A 32 24.07 26.45 28.22
C GLY A 32 24.43 25.16 27.53
N LYS A 33 23.71 24.09 27.92
CA LYS A 33 23.61 22.84 27.22
C LYS A 33 23.45 23.22 25.76
N SER A 34 24.52 23.08 24.97
CA SER A 34 24.44 23.07 23.52
C SER A 34 23.41 22.00 23.23
N GLY A 35 22.17 22.45 23.03
CA GLY A 35 21.08 21.63 22.59
C GLY A 35 21.60 21.03 21.31
N ASN A 36 21.98 19.77 21.40
CA ASN A 36 22.05 18.89 20.27
C ASN A 36 20.66 19.00 19.65
N THR A 37 20.47 19.90 18.70
CA THR A 37 19.44 19.74 17.69
C THR A 37 19.88 18.51 16.92
N ALA A 38 19.67 17.36 17.54
CA ALA A 38 19.19 16.23 16.79
C ALA A 38 18.00 16.81 16.03
N ASP A 39 18.21 17.06 14.74
CA ASP A 39 17.12 16.96 13.79
C ASP A 39 16.34 15.72 14.24
N GLU A 40 15.15 15.92 14.82
CA GLU A 40 14.16 14.85 14.87
C GLU A 40 13.74 14.60 13.41
N ALA A 41 14.64 13.97 12.66
CA ALA A 41 14.27 13.22 11.50
C ALA A 41 13.31 12.13 11.99
N GLY A 42 12.02 12.34 11.78
CA GLY A 42 11.10 11.22 11.60
C GLY A 42 10.05 10.95 12.68
N LYS A 43 9.55 11.94 13.43
CA LYS A 43 8.15 11.82 13.89
C LYS A 43 7.25 12.43 12.82
N ALA A 44 6.67 11.57 12.00
CA ALA A 44 5.59 11.97 11.11
C ALA A 44 4.48 12.58 11.99
N ASN A 45 4.34 13.91 11.92
CA ASN A 45 3.36 14.65 12.71
C ASN A 45 2.00 14.52 12.04
N PHE A 46 1.35 13.37 12.20
CA PHE A 46 -0.04 13.19 11.80
C PHE A 46 -0.92 14.07 12.68
N ARG A 47 -1.73 14.94 12.06
CA ARG A 47 -2.62 15.91 12.74
C ARG A 47 -4.08 15.76 12.36
N ARG A 48 -4.36 14.81 11.46
CA ARG A 48 -5.66 14.53 10.87
C ARG A 48 -5.79 13.01 10.72
N PRO A 49 -7.02 12.47 10.75
CA PRO A 49 -7.23 11.05 10.49
C PRO A 49 -6.59 10.60 9.19
N VAL A 50 -6.18 9.34 9.14
CA VAL A 50 -5.59 8.71 7.94
C VAL A 50 -6.47 7.56 7.51
N ASP A 51 -7.10 7.67 6.34
CA ASP A 51 -7.97 6.61 5.83
C ASP A 51 -7.16 5.35 5.50
N MET A 52 -7.54 4.21 6.08
CA MET A 52 -7.04 2.89 5.70
C MET A 52 -7.99 2.28 4.67
N ILE A 53 -7.62 2.35 3.39
CA ILE A 53 -8.43 1.84 2.30
C ILE A 53 -8.26 0.31 2.18
N ALA A 54 -9.37 -0.40 2.32
CA ALA A 54 -9.48 -1.81 1.96
C ALA A 54 -10.13 -1.90 0.57
N PRO A 55 -9.41 -2.32 -0.49
CA PRO A 55 -9.90 -2.23 -1.87
C PRO A 55 -10.89 -3.35 -2.27
N PHE A 56 -11.68 -3.84 -1.29
CA PHE A 56 -12.68 -4.90 -1.43
C PHE A 56 -13.78 -4.71 -0.40
N GLY A 57 -14.85 -5.49 -0.53
CA GLY A 57 -16.02 -5.39 0.33
C GLY A 57 -15.74 -5.78 1.79
N ALA A 58 -16.60 -5.26 2.67
CA ALA A 58 -16.47 -5.42 4.11
C ALA A 58 -16.52 -6.91 4.54
N GLY A 59 -15.74 -7.25 5.58
CA GLY A 59 -15.61 -8.62 6.07
C GLY A 59 -14.74 -9.54 5.22
N GLY A 60 -14.28 -9.10 4.04
CA GLY A 60 -13.28 -9.81 3.23
C GLY A 60 -11.88 -9.80 3.85
N GLY A 61 -10.95 -10.58 3.30
CA GLY A 61 -9.60 -10.72 3.85
C GLY A 61 -8.82 -9.38 3.94
N ALA A 62 -8.94 -8.52 2.92
CA ALA A 62 -8.30 -7.20 2.95
C ALA A 62 -8.88 -6.29 4.05
N ASP A 63 -10.19 -6.35 4.30
CA ASP A 63 -10.86 -5.60 5.36
C ASP A 63 -10.40 -6.04 6.75
N GLN A 64 -10.30 -7.36 6.97
CA GLN A 64 -9.84 -7.91 8.25
C GLN A 64 -8.40 -7.47 8.56
N VAL A 65 -7.51 -7.51 7.56
CA VAL A 65 -6.14 -7.03 7.69
C VAL A 65 -6.11 -5.51 7.92
N ALA A 66 -6.90 -4.74 7.16
CA ALA A 66 -7.00 -3.29 7.31
C ALA A 66 -7.40 -2.90 8.73
N ARG A 67 -8.43 -3.54 9.29
CA ARG A 67 -8.92 -3.27 10.66
C ARG A 67 -7.89 -3.62 11.72
N ALA A 68 -7.23 -4.77 11.58
CA ALA A 68 -6.18 -5.18 12.52
C ALA A 68 -5.00 -4.20 12.51
N VAL A 69 -4.56 -3.77 11.32
CA VAL A 69 -3.45 -2.83 11.16
C VAL A 69 -3.84 -1.43 11.62
N ALA A 70 -5.01 -0.93 11.25
CA ALA A 70 -5.52 0.37 11.68
C ALA A 70 -5.54 0.48 13.21
N SER A 71 -6.14 -0.51 13.89
CA SER A 71 -6.20 -0.54 15.35
C SER A 71 -4.81 -0.59 16.01
N ALA A 72 -3.83 -1.26 15.39
CA ALA A 72 -2.46 -1.28 15.88
C ALA A 72 -1.70 0.04 15.61
N MET A 73 -2.09 0.80 14.59
CA MET A 73 -1.43 2.04 14.18
C MET A 73 -1.94 3.27 14.94
N GLU A 74 -3.22 3.31 15.32
CA GLU A 74 -3.82 4.47 16.02
C GLU A 74 -3.00 4.96 17.23
N PRO A 75 -2.54 4.08 18.15
CA PRO A 75 -1.73 4.52 19.30
C PRO A 75 -0.37 5.10 18.91
N GLU A 76 0.23 4.58 17.83
CA GLU A 76 1.54 5.02 17.33
C GLU A 76 1.45 6.34 16.54
N LEU A 77 0.34 6.56 15.83
CA LEU A 77 0.11 7.76 15.03
C LEU A 77 -0.52 8.90 15.82
N GLY A 78 -1.22 8.60 16.92
CA GLY A 78 -1.93 9.60 17.74
C GLY A 78 -3.12 10.26 17.02
N VAL A 79 -3.63 9.64 15.97
CA VAL A 79 -4.80 10.04 15.19
C VAL A 79 -5.64 8.82 14.81
N ASP A 80 -6.91 9.03 14.50
CA ASP A 80 -7.81 7.96 14.05
C ASP A 80 -7.36 7.38 12.70
N VAL A 81 -7.56 6.08 12.50
CA VAL A 81 -7.24 5.38 11.25
C VAL A 81 -8.49 4.65 10.73
N PRO A 82 -9.52 5.37 10.27
CA PRO A 82 -10.77 4.75 9.85
C PRO A 82 -10.56 3.82 8.65
N VAL A 83 -11.15 2.62 8.71
CA VAL A 83 -11.14 1.68 7.58
C VAL A 83 -12.26 2.03 6.61
N VAL A 84 -11.89 2.20 5.34
CA VAL A 84 -12.82 2.53 4.25
C VAL A 84 -12.78 1.42 3.19
N ASN A 85 -13.88 0.66 3.06
CA ASN A 85 -14.02 -0.36 2.02
C ASN A 85 -14.39 0.29 0.68
N VAL A 86 -13.64 -0.04 -0.38
CA VAL A 86 -13.85 0.50 -1.73
C VAL A 86 -13.72 -0.62 -2.76
N GLU A 87 -14.86 -1.06 -3.26
CA GLU A 87 -14.97 -2.22 -4.15
C GLU A 87 -14.79 -1.87 -5.64
N GLY A 88 -14.51 -2.91 -6.42
CA GLY A 88 -14.58 -2.87 -7.88
C GLY A 88 -13.22 -2.94 -8.58
N ALA A 89 -13.26 -3.36 -9.86
CA ALA A 89 -12.10 -3.47 -10.75
C ALA A 89 -10.91 -4.24 -10.13
N THR A 90 -11.19 -5.36 -9.45
CA THR A 90 -10.19 -6.19 -8.76
C THR A 90 -9.35 -5.36 -7.77
N GLY A 91 -9.96 -4.35 -7.15
CA GLY A 91 -9.35 -3.45 -6.18
C GLY A 91 -8.71 -2.18 -6.75
N SER A 92 -8.68 -2.02 -8.07
CA SER A 92 -8.13 -0.82 -8.72
C SER A 92 -8.89 0.46 -8.32
N THR A 93 -10.21 0.38 -8.11
CA THR A 93 -11.01 1.53 -7.63
C THR A 93 -10.50 2.05 -6.28
N GLY A 94 -10.19 1.16 -5.34
CA GLY A 94 -9.66 1.53 -4.03
C GLY A 94 -8.26 2.13 -4.12
N MET A 95 -7.40 1.57 -4.97
CA MET A 95 -6.07 2.12 -5.23
C MET A 95 -6.13 3.53 -5.83
N THR A 96 -7.01 3.75 -6.82
CA THR A 96 -7.23 5.08 -7.40
C THR A 96 -7.76 6.08 -6.36
N LYS A 97 -8.65 5.67 -5.44
CA LYS A 97 -9.07 6.55 -4.33
C LYS A 97 -7.90 6.94 -3.43
N MET A 98 -7.03 5.99 -3.10
CA MET A 98 -5.85 6.25 -2.28
C MET A 98 -4.91 7.25 -2.96
N LEU A 99 -4.63 7.05 -4.25
CA LEU A 99 -3.77 7.94 -5.04
C LEU A 99 -4.35 9.35 -5.24
N ALA A 100 -5.69 9.47 -5.28
CA ALA A 100 -6.36 10.76 -5.35
C ALA A 100 -6.36 11.53 -4.01
N SER A 101 -5.98 10.88 -2.91
CA SER A 101 -5.91 11.52 -1.58
C SER A 101 -4.65 12.37 -1.46
N ARG A 102 -4.68 13.41 -0.61
CA ARG A 102 -3.48 14.22 -0.37
C ARG A 102 -2.41 13.35 0.30
N PRO A 103 -1.11 13.65 0.10
CA PRO A 103 -0.04 12.92 0.77
C PRO A 103 -0.25 12.82 2.29
N GLY A 104 -0.22 11.58 2.78
CA GLY A 104 -0.42 11.25 4.19
C GLY A 104 -1.86 11.32 4.69
N ASP A 105 -2.88 11.53 3.83
CA ASP A 105 -4.31 11.41 4.21
C ASP A 105 -4.85 9.99 4.08
N ALA A 106 -4.21 9.13 3.27
CA ALA A 106 -4.66 7.77 3.07
C ALA A 106 -3.51 6.80 2.86
N MET A 107 -3.77 5.54 3.20
CA MET A 107 -2.98 4.37 2.84
C MET A 107 -3.93 3.25 2.40
N ALA A 108 -3.41 2.21 1.74
CA ALA A 108 -4.24 1.11 1.28
C ALA A 108 -3.61 -0.25 1.57
N ILE A 109 -4.45 -1.24 1.82
CA ILE A 109 -4.05 -2.64 1.77
C ILE A 109 -3.95 -3.06 0.30
N LEU A 110 -2.74 -3.30 -0.19
CA LEU A 110 -2.51 -3.89 -1.50
C LEU A 110 -2.34 -5.40 -1.35
N ILE A 111 -3.24 -6.18 -1.97
CA ILE A 111 -3.15 -7.65 -1.99
C ILE A 111 -2.66 -8.15 -3.35
N GLN A 112 -2.25 -9.41 -3.40
CA GLN A 112 -1.73 -10.06 -4.59
C GLN A 112 -2.72 -10.01 -5.78
N ASP A 113 -4.02 -10.18 -5.54
CA ASP A 113 -5.05 -10.11 -6.59
C ASP A 113 -5.07 -8.76 -7.31
N THR A 114 -5.03 -7.66 -6.56
CA THR A 114 -4.98 -6.31 -7.12
C THR A 114 -3.64 -6.04 -7.78
N LEU A 115 -2.53 -6.50 -7.18
CA LEU A 115 -1.20 -6.33 -7.75
C LEU A 115 -1.06 -7.03 -9.12
N ALA A 116 -1.69 -8.19 -9.31
CA ALA A 116 -1.66 -8.93 -10.58
C ALA A 116 -2.29 -8.17 -11.75
N THR A 117 -3.20 -7.23 -11.48
CA THR A 117 -3.82 -6.39 -12.53
C THR A 117 -2.82 -5.45 -13.20
N VAL A 118 -1.71 -5.12 -12.54
CA VAL A 118 -0.68 -4.22 -13.07
C VAL A 118 0.06 -4.85 -14.25
N PRO A 119 0.74 -6.02 -14.11
CA PRO A 119 1.35 -6.69 -15.27
C PRO A 119 0.32 -7.23 -16.26
N ALA A 120 -0.93 -7.47 -15.84
CA ALA A 120 -2.02 -7.84 -16.76
C ALA A 120 -2.52 -6.65 -17.61
N GLY A 121 -2.16 -5.41 -17.27
CA GLY A 121 -2.52 -4.21 -18.01
C GLY A 121 -3.94 -3.71 -17.77
N SER A 122 -4.63 -4.19 -16.73
CA SER A 122 -6.00 -3.78 -16.39
C SER A 122 -6.11 -2.92 -15.14
N ALA A 123 -4.99 -2.71 -14.42
CA ALA A 123 -4.91 -1.76 -13.32
C ALA A 123 -5.16 -0.32 -13.78
N SER A 124 -5.80 0.47 -12.93
CA SER A 124 -5.90 1.94 -13.07
C SER A 124 -4.79 2.69 -12.32
N PHE A 125 -3.72 1.99 -11.91
CA PHE A 125 -2.57 2.54 -11.19
C PHE A 125 -1.28 1.85 -11.63
N SER A 126 -0.15 2.51 -11.41
CA SER A 126 1.19 1.95 -11.55
C SER A 126 1.87 1.76 -10.19
N MET A 127 2.77 0.79 -10.10
CA MET A 127 3.58 0.58 -8.89
C MET A 127 4.57 1.73 -8.63
N ASP A 128 4.92 2.53 -9.64
CA ASP A 128 5.76 3.71 -9.46
C ASP A 128 5.05 4.84 -8.70
N GLU A 129 3.70 4.81 -8.66
CA GLU A 129 2.86 5.76 -7.93
C GLU A 129 2.63 5.32 -6.48
N VAL A 130 2.99 4.08 -6.13
CA VAL A 130 2.69 3.46 -4.84
C VAL A 130 3.96 3.21 -4.05
N ARG A 131 4.05 3.76 -2.84
CA ARG A 131 5.12 3.43 -1.90
C ARG A 131 4.74 2.20 -1.08
N ALA A 132 5.35 1.06 -1.38
CA ALA A 132 5.23 -0.13 -0.53
C ALA A 132 5.85 0.12 0.86
N VAL A 133 5.08 -0.12 1.93
CA VAL A 133 5.50 0.11 3.32
C VAL A 133 6.06 -1.16 3.94
N CYS A 134 5.24 -2.21 4.06
CA CYS A 134 5.63 -3.50 4.61
C CYS A 134 4.74 -4.62 4.07
N ARG A 135 5.19 -5.88 4.20
CA ARG A 135 4.39 -7.06 3.89
C ARG A 135 3.74 -7.56 5.18
N LEU A 136 2.41 -7.54 5.21
CA LEU A 136 1.61 -7.89 6.41
C LEU A 136 1.32 -9.39 6.51
N GLN A 137 1.15 -10.07 5.38
CA GLN A 137 0.84 -11.50 5.34
C GLN A 137 1.47 -12.19 4.12
N SER A 138 1.65 -13.50 4.22
CA SER A 138 2.02 -14.39 3.13
C SER A 138 1.33 -15.73 3.36
N MET A 139 0.50 -16.14 2.41
CA MET A 139 -0.26 -17.38 2.50
C MET A 139 -0.35 -18.06 1.13
N PRO A 140 -0.34 -19.40 1.07
CA PRO A 140 -0.58 -20.11 -0.18
C PRO A 140 -2.06 -20.00 -0.59
N SER A 141 -2.30 -19.99 -1.90
CA SER A 141 -3.65 -20.14 -2.48
C SER A 141 -3.95 -21.60 -2.78
N ALA A 142 -5.21 -21.99 -2.67
CA ALA A 142 -5.68 -23.33 -2.98
C ALA A 142 -7.08 -23.30 -3.59
N LEU A 143 -7.42 -24.33 -4.36
CA LEU A 143 -8.77 -24.55 -4.83
C LEU A 143 -9.56 -25.30 -3.76
N PHE A 144 -10.70 -24.75 -3.35
CA PHE A 144 -11.56 -25.35 -2.35
C PHE A 144 -12.84 -25.86 -2.99
N VAL A 145 -13.29 -27.03 -2.54
CA VAL A 145 -14.58 -27.63 -2.92
C VAL A 145 -15.43 -27.86 -1.67
N ARG A 146 -16.73 -28.08 -1.86
CA ARG A 146 -17.59 -28.50 -0.76
C ARG A 146 -17.10 -29.85 -0.24
N LYS A 147 -17.14 -30.03 1.08
CA LYS A 147 -16.85 -31.32 1.73
C LYS A 147 -17.67 -32.45 1.10
N GLY A 148 -16.97 -33.51 0.66
CA GLY A 148 -17.57 -34.70 0.06
C GLY A 148 -18.02 -34.54 -1.39
N ALA A 149 -17.73 -33.42 -2.06
CA ALA A 149 -18.04 -33.25 -3.48
C ALA A 149 -17.06 -34.01 -4.39
N TYR A 150 -15.78 -34.03 -4.01
CA TYR A 150 -14.70 -34.73 -4.69
C TYR A 150 -13.72 -35.24 -3.63
N ASP A 151 -13.18 -36.43 -3.83
CA ASP A 151 -12.20 -37.02 -2.90
C ASP A 151 -10.79 -36.52 -3.21
N ASP A 152 -10.49 -36.31 -4.49
CA ASP A 152 -9.22 -35.79 -4.96
C ASP A 152 -9.36 -34.87 -6.19
N TRP A 153 -8.20 -34.44 -6.70
CA TRP A 153 -8.13 -33.59 -7.89
C TRP A 153 -8.58 -34.31 -9.16
N GLN A 154 -8.32 -35.61 -9.26
CA GLN A 154 -8.59 -36.41 -10.45
C GLN A 154 -10.10 -36.50 -10.70
N ASP A 155 -10.89 -36.67 -9.65
CA ASP A 155 -12.35 -36.66 -9.72
C ASP A 155 -12.88 -35.31 -10.21
N LEU A 156 -12.38 -34.22 -9.64
CA LEU A 156 -12.75 -32.86 -10.05
C LEU A 156 -12.36 -32.59 -11.51
N ALA A 157 -11.16 -32.99 -11.91
CA ALA A 157 -10.66 -32.79 -13.26
C ALA A 157 -11.45 -33.62 -14.29
N ALA A 158 -11.87 -34.84 -13.93
CA ALA A 158 -12.74 -35.67 -14.75
C ALA A 158 -14.11 -35.02 -14.94
N ASP A 159 -14.74 -34.51 -13.87
CA ASP A 159 -16.04 -33.83 -13.97
C ASP A 159 -15.93 -32.56 -14.83
N ALA A 160 -14.89 -31.74 -14.60
CA ALA A 160 -14.62 -30.53 -15.36
C ALA A 160 -14.40 -30.79 -16.87
N LYS A 161 -13.84 -31.96 -17.23
CA LYS A 161 -13.69 -32.40 -18.64
C LYS A 161 -14.99 -32.87 -19.24
N SER A 162 -15.80 -33.58 -18.45
CA SER A 162 -17.09 -34.10 -18.91
C SER A 162 -18.13 -33.00 -19.13
N LYS A 163 -18.01 -31.88 -18.39
CA LYS A 163 -18.95 -30.75 -18.41
C LYS A 163 -18.21 -29.41 -18.57
N PRO A 164 -17.59 -29.16 -19.74
CA PRO A 164 -16.68 -28.04 -19.93
C PRO A 164 -17.39 -26.69 -19.75
N GLY A 165 -17.00 -25.94 -18.71
CA GLY A 165 -17.55 -24.62 -18.40
C GLY A 165 -18.82 -24.62 -17.55
N GLU A 166 -19.29 -25.78 -17.09
CA GLU A 166 -20.42 -25.85 -16.15
C GLU A 166 -19.98 -25.68 -14.70
N LEU A 167 -18.80 -26.19 -14.35
CA LEU A 167 -18.25 -26.04 -13.00
C LEU A 167 -17.87 -24.58 -12.76
N LYS A 168 -18.54 -23.97 -11.77
CA LYS A 168 -18.31 -22.59 -11.36
C LYS A 168 -17.21 -22.52 -10.31
N VAL A 169 -16.36 -21.50 -10.41
CA VAL A 169 -15.31 -21.22 -9.41
C VAL A 169 -15.42 -19.75 -9.01
N GLY A 170 -15.55 -19.49 -7.70
CA GLY A 170 -15.57 -18.13 -7.17
C GLY A 170 -14.18 -17.49 -7.23
N THR A 171 -14.06 -16.33 -7.88
CA THR A 171 -12.83 -15.53 -7.95
C THR A 171 -13.11 -14.11 -7.41
N VAL A 172 -12.10 -13.26 -7.29
CA VAL A 172 -12.32 -11.86 -6.88
C VAL A 172 -12.52 -10.89 -8.05
N GLY A 173 -12.24 -11.31 -9.28
CA GLY A 173 -12.34 -10.46 -10.45
C GLY A 173 -11.44 -10.91 -11.59
N ARG A 174 -11.63 -10.28 -12.76
CA ARG A 174 -10.79 -10.49 -13.95
C ARG A 174 -9.34 -10.07 -13.66
N ASP A 175 -8.39 -10.82 -14.19
CA ASP A 175 -6.94 -10.60 -14.06
C ASP A 175 -6.42 -10.63 -12.61
N SER A 176 -7.23 -11.12 -11.67
CA SER A 176 -6.79 -11.43 -10.31
C SER A 176 -5.86 -12.64 -10.30
N VAL A 177 -5.17 -12.87 -9.18
CA VAL A 177 -4.33 -14.07 -9.02
C VAL A 177 -5.20 -15.32 -9.12
N ASP A 178 -6.39 -15.31 -8.52
CA ASP A 178 -7.35 -16.42 -8.62
C ASP A 178 -7.77 -16.72 -10.06
N ASP A 179 -8.05 -15.67 -10.87
CA ASP A 179 -8.45 -15.81 -12.27
C ASP A 179 -7.31 -16.36 -13.15
N ILE A 180 -6.09 -15.84 -12.95
CA ILE A 180 -4.89 -16.30 -13.64
C ILE A 180 -4.56 -17.76 -13.25
N ALA A 181 -4.61 -18.08 -11.96
CA ALA A 181 -4.35 -19.42 -11.46
C ALA A 181 -5.36 -20.43 -12.00
N LEU A 182 -6.64 -20.06 -12.05
CA LEU A 182 -7.70 -20.90 -12.62
C LEU A 182 -7.49 -21.14 -14.12
N ALA A 183 -7.12 -20.10 -14.87
CA ALA A 183 -6.83 -20.23 -16.29
C ALA A 183 -5.59 -21.10 -16.55
N ALA A 184 -4.54 -20.94 -15.74
CA ALA A 184 -3.32 -21.76 -15.81
C ALA A 184 -3.62 -23.24 -15.52
N LEU A 185 -4.36 -23.51 -14.44
CA LEU A 185 -4.80 -24.86 -14.06
C LEU A 185 -5.66 -25.50 -15.17
N ALA A 186 -6.59 -24.74 -15.74
CA ALA A 186 -7.44 -25.20 -16.83
C ALA A 186 -6.64 -25.56 -18.08
N LYS A 187 -5.67 -24.71 -18.43
CA LYS A 187 -4.77 -24.95 -19.57
C LYS A 187 -3.89 -26.18 -19.36
N GLU A 188 -3.30 -26.32 -18.18
CA GLU A 188 -2.39 -27.43 -17.85
C GLU A 188 -3.08 -28.78 -17.92
N HIS A 189 -4.32 -28.87 -17.42
CA HIS A 189 -5.04 -30.14 -17.32
C HIS A 189 -6.07 -30.37 -18.43
N GLY A 190 -6.22 -29.42 -19.37
CA GLY A 190 -7.21 -29.50 -20.44
C GLY A 190 -8.64 -29.52 -19.91
N THR A 191 -8.93 -28.69 -18.91
CA THR A 191 -10.28 -28.52 -18.33
C THR A 191 -10.85 -27.15 -18.70
N LYS A 192 -12.13 -26.91 -18.38
CA LYS A 192 -12.77 -25.60 -18.54
C LYS A 192 -13.67 -25.30 -17.34
N PHE A 193 -13.39 -24.20 -16.65
CA PHE A 193 -14.17 -23.70 -15.54
C PHE A 193 -14.86 -22.38 -15.90
N ARG A 194 -15.94 -22.06 -15.18
CA ARG A 194 -16.60 -20.76 -15.26
C ARG A 194 -16.26 -19.93 -14.03
N ALA A 195 -15.42 -18.92 -14.19
CA ALA A 195 -15.13 -17.96 -13.13
C ALA A 195 -16.40 -17.14 -12.78
N VAL A 196 -16.64 -16.95 -11.48
CA VAL A 196 -17.71 -16.11 -10.94
C VAL A 196 -17.07 -15.09 -10.01
N PRO A 197 -16.97 -13.81 -10.40
CA PRO A 197 -16.28 -12.80 -9.61
C PRO A 197 -17.13 -12.32 -8.42
N TYR A 198 -16.50 -12.10 -7.28
CA TYR A 198 -17.09 -11.54 -6.06
C TYR A 198 -16.28 -10.31 -5.61
N SER A 199 -16.90 -9.12 -5.64
CA SER A 199 -16.30 -7.87 -5.14
C SER A 199 -16.12 -7.87 -3.61
N THR A 200 -16.91 -8.70 -2.91
CA THR A 200 -16.81 -8.97 -1.47
C THR A 200 -16.31 -10.40 -1.29
N PRO A 201 -14.99 -10.64 -1.10
CA PRO A 201 -14.41 -11.99 -1.17
C PRO A 201 -14.84 -12.97 -0.08
N ASN A 202 -15.61 -12.56 0.92
CA ASN A 202 -16.21 -13.48 1.89
C ASN A 202 -17.47 -14.18 1.33
N GLU A 203 -18.19 -13.52 0.41
CA GLU A 203 -19.42 -14.06 -0.20
C GLU A 203 -19.17 -15.36 -0.95
N ARG A 204 -18.01 -15.52 -1.62
CA ARG A 204 -17.65 -16.79 -2.28
C ARG A 204 -17.59 -17.98 -1.33
N TYR A 205 -17.19 -17.79 -0.07
CA TYR A 205 -17.19 -18.87 0.91
C TYR A 205 -18.61 -19.24 1.31
N ALA A 206 -19.48 -18.23 1.51
CA ALA A 206 -20.90 -18.45 1.77
C ALA A 206 -21.58 -19.14 0.59
N SER A 207 -21.31 -18.72 -0.66
CA SER A 207 -21.82 -19.35 -1.88
C SER A 207 -21.37 -20.80 -2.02
N LEU A 208 -20.10 -21.10 -1.75
CA LEU A 208 -19.59 -22.47 -1.76
C LEU A 208 -20.30 -23.34 -0.71
N LEU A 209 -20.59 -22.80 0.48
CA LEU A 209 -21.36 -23.50 1.51
C LEU A 209 -22.86 -23.59 1.16
N GLY A 210 -23.41 -22.60 0.47
CA GLY A 210 -24.82 -22.52 0.07
C GLY A 210 -25.20 -23.33 -1.17
N GLY A 211 -24.24 -23.63 -2.06
CA GLY A 211 -24.48 -24.45 -3.27
C GLY A 211 -24.85 -23.70 -4.52
N SER A 212 -24.45 -22.44 -4.61
CA SER A 212 -24.73 -21.54 -5.73
C SER A 212 -23.52 -21.28 -6.62
#